data_AF-A0A428ST15-F1
#
_entry.id   AF-A0A428ST15-F1
#
_cell.length_a   1.000
_cell.length_b   1.000
_cell.length_c   1.000
_cell.angle_alpha   90.00
_cell.angle_beta   90.00
_cell.angle_gamma   90.00
#
_symmetry.space_group_name_H-M   'P 1'
#
loop_
_entity.id
_entity.type
_entity.pdbx_description
1 polymer ?
#
loop_
_entity_poly.entity_id
_entity_poly.type
_entity_poly.pdbx_seq_one_letter_code
_entity_poly.pdbx_strand_id
1 'polypeptide(L)'
;MIEWKEKFLELDMRAFLGKMNVKLRPFSHSQKAVFINFPDGALTEDAHEEAYFGPNTARLREIKTRLDEDNVFRWSQGIRPAPKGIQPAKGVAMHHDGDGCVNVAGHDEFLLASKLVDMIARKQWETFSAPPVSALVGGVLGVTGFSF
;
A
#
# COMPACT_ATOMS: atom_id res chain seq x y z
N MET A 1 -2.82 0.41 -15.03
CA MET A 1 -1.74 0.69 -16.01
C MET A 1 -2.32 0.46 -17.40
N ILE A 2 -2.03 1.34 -18.35
CA ILE A 2 -2.43 1.16 -19.75
C ILE A 2 -1.15 1.24 -20.60
N GLU A 3 -1.06 0.39 -21.61
CA GLU A 3 0.09 0.32 -22.51
C GLU A 3 -0.30 0.80 -23.90
N TRP A 4 0.61 1.49 -24.57
CA TRP A 4 0.45 1.95 -25.95
C TRP A 4 1.81 2.04 -26.64
N LYS A 5 1.82 1.94 -27.98
CA LYS A 5 3.06 1.88 -28.77
C LYS A 5 3.57 3.24 -29.22
N GLU A 6 2.66 4.13 -29.61
CA GLU A 6 3.02 5.39 -30.25
C GLU A 6 3.19 6.51 -29.21
N LYS A 7 4.36 7.16 -29.16
CA LYS A 7 4.66 8.22 -28.17
C LYS A 7 3.64 9.37 -28.17
N PHE A 8 3.07 9.69 -29.33
CA PHE A 8 2.11 10.79 -29.47
C PHE A 8 0.74 10.48 -28.86
N LEU A 9 0.46 9.22 -28.56
CA LEU A 9 -0.77 8.82 -27.86
C LEU A 9 -0.70 9.07 -26.35
N GLU A 10 0.43 9.50 -25.79
CA GLU A 10 0.59 9.64 -24.33
C GLU A 10 -0.52 10.50 -23.70
N LEU A 11 -0.80 11.67 -24.27
CA LEU A 11 -1.81 12.58 -23.73
C LEU A 11 -3.20 11.93 -23.75
N ASP A 12 -3.56 11.31 -24.87
CA ASP A 12 -4.87 10.66 -25.06
C ASP A 12 -5.04 9.44 -24.15
N MET A 13 -3.99 8.63 -24.00
CA MET A 13 -4.01 7.43 -23.16
C MET A 13 -4.05 7.79 -21.68
N ARG A 14 -3.33 8.84 -21.25
CA ARG A 14 -3.43 9.37 -19.90
C ARG A 14 -4.82 9.94 -19.62
N ALA A 15 -5.39 10.69 -20.57
CA ALA A 15 -6.74 11.24 -20.43
C ALA A 15 -7.81 10.13 -20.38
N PHE A 16 -7.67 9.09 -21.20
CA PHE A 16 -8.52 7.91 -21.16
C PHE A 16 -8.43 7.20 -19.80
N LEU A 17 -7.21 6.92 -19.33
CA LEU A 17 -6.97 6.27 -18.04
C LEU A 17 -7.58 7.08 -16.88
N GLY A 18 -7.44 8.40 -16.91
CA GLY A 18 -8.06 9.29 -15.92
C GLY A 18 -9.59 9.16 -15.89
N LYS A 19 -10.24 9.23 -17.06
CA LYS A 19 -11.69 9.06 -17.17
C LYS A 19 -12.15 7.66 -16.74
N MET A 20 -11.40 6.64 -17.11
CA MET A 20 -11.67 5.25 -16.72
C MET A 20 -11.57 5.07 -15.21
N ASN A 21 -10.49 5.56 -14.59
CA ASN A 21 -10.29 5.47 -13.14
C ASN A 21 -11.42 6.17 -12.37
N VAL A 22 -11.88 7.34 -12.81
CA VAL A 22 -13.01 8.05 -12.18
C VAL A 22 -14.29 7.21 -12.25
N LYS A 23 -14.61 6.63 -13.40
CA LYS A 23 -15.81 5.79 -13.58
C LYS A 23 -15.75 4.49 -12.78
N LEU A 24 -14.56 3.92 -12.62
CA LEU A 24 -14.37 2.66 -11.90
C LEU A 24 -14.14 2.83 -10.40
N ARG A 25 -13.79 4.03 -9.92
CA ARG A 25 -13.52 4.31 -8.50
C ARG A 25 -14.63 3.87 -7.55
N PRO A 26 -15.95 4.03 -7.86
CA PRO A 26 -17.01 3.56 -6.97
C PRO A 26 -17.00 2.05 -6.71
N PHE A 27 -16.37 1.27 -7.60
CA PHE A 27 -16.26 -0.18 -7.50
C PHE A 27 -14.93 -0.63 -6.85
N SER A 28 -14.03 0.30 -6.52
CA SER A 28 -12.81 -0.04 -5.80
C SER A 28 -13.08 -0.21 -4.30
N HIS A 29 -12.21 -0.96 -3.62
CA HIS A 29 -12.31 -1.14 -2.18
C HIS A 29 -12.28 0.21 -1.46
N SER A 30 -13.30 0.47 -0.64
CA SER A 30 -13.50 1.74 0.09
C SER A 30 -13.47 2.98 -0.81
N GLN A 31 -13.74 2.83 -2.11
CA GLN A 31 -13.64 3.89 -3.12
C GLN A 31 -12.25 4.58 -3.16
N LYS A 32 -11.20 3.90 -2.70
CA LYS A 32 -9.82 4.39 -2.66
C LYS A 32 -8.91 3.53 -3.54
N ALA A 33 -7.71 4.04 -3.84
CA ALA A 33 -6.61 3.25 -4.38
C ALA A 33 -5.96 2.49 -3.22
N VAL A 34 -5.91 1.17 -3.30
CA VAL A 34 -5.74 0.32 -2.12
C VAL A 34 -4.38 -0.36 -2.03
N PHE A 35 -3.62 -0.40 -3.13
CA PHE A 35 -2.45 -1.28 -3.21
C PHE A 35 -1.18 -0.53 -3.59
N ILE A 36 -0.26 -0.45 -2.63
CA ILE A 36 1.01 0.29 -2.73
C ILE A 36 1.89 -0.15 -3.92
N ASN A 37 1.80 -1.43 -4.33
CA ASN A 37 2.56 -1.93 -5.48
C ASN A 37 2.09 -1.34 -6.82
N PHE A 38 0.96 -0.64 -6.83
CA PHE A 38 0.46 0.13 -7.97
C PHE A 38 0.25 1.59 -7.54
N PRO A 39 1.33 2.38 -7.44
CA PRO A 39 1.23 3.76 -7.01
C PRO A 39 0.31 4.57 -7.93
N ASP A 40 -0.65 5.27 -7.33
CA ASP A 40 -1.61 6.13 -8.02
C ASP A 40 -1.10 7.57 -8.02
N GLY A 41 -0.59 8.03 -9.15
CA GLY A 41 -0.08 9.40 -9.30
C GLY A 41 -1.14 10.50 -9.11
N ALA A 42 -2.43 10.16 -9.03
CA ALA A 42 -3.49 11.11 -8.71
C ALA A 42 -3.67 11.32 -7.19
N LEU A 43 -3.07 10.47 -6.34
CA LEU A 43 -3.13 10.67 -4.89
C LEU A 43 -2.22 11.81 -4.47
N THR A 44 -2.74 12.68 -3.60
CA THR A 44 -1.93 13.71 -2.97
C THR A 44 -0.99 13.10 -1.94
N GLU A 45 0.05 13.88 -1.64
CA GLU A 45 1.06 13.57 -0.65
C GLU A 45 0.51 13.26 0.75
N ASP A 46 -0.66 13.77 1.12
CA ASP A 46 -1.26 13.49 2.43
C ASP A 46 -2.35 12.41 2.38
N ALA A 47 -2.86 12.09 1.18
CA ALA A 47 -3.94 11.11 1.01
C ALA A 47 -3.41 9.67 0.84
N HIS A 48 -2.17 9.49 0.36
CA HIS A 48 -1.68 8.17 -0.02
C HIS A 48 -1.51 7.21 1.16
N GLU A 49 -1.07 7.69 2.33
CA GLU A 49 -0.87 6.81 3.49
C GLU A 49 -2.21 6.23 3.98
N GLU A 50 -3.24 7.08 4.06
CA GLU A 50 -4.59 6.64 4.42
C GLU A 50 -5.20 5.73 3.34
N ALA A 51 -4.90 5.97 2.06
CA ALA A 51 -5.38 5.14 0.96
C ALA A 51 -4.75 3.72 0.96
N TYR A 52 -3.45 3.62 1.25
CA TYR A 52 -2.71 2.35 1.20
C TYR A 52 -2.67 1.59 2.52
N PHE A 53 -2.57 2.30 3.65
CA PHE A 53 -2.33 1.69 4.96
C PHE A 53 -3.51 1.87 5.92
N GLY A 54 -4.35 2.87 5.70
CA GLY A 54 -5.52 3.16 6.53
C GLY A 54 -5.16 3.22 8.02
N PRO A 55 -5.85 2.46 8.89
CA PRO A 55 -5.57 2.43 10.34
C PRO A 55 -4.13 2.03 10.72
N ASN A 56 -3.42 1.30 9.85
CA ASN A 56 -2.05 0.86 10.13
C ASN A 56 -1.02 1.99 10.00
N THR A 57 -1.40 3.14 9.44
CA THR A 57 -0.51 4.29 9.21
C THR A 57 0.26 4.67 10.46
N ALA A 58 -0.41 4.84 11.61
CA ALA A 58 0.23 5.28 12.85
C ALA A 58 1.36 4.34 13.28
N ARG A 59 1.11 3.02 13.26
CA ARG A 59 2.12 2.02 13.63
C ARG A 59 3.28 1.97 12.64
N LEU A 60 3.00 2.12 11.35
CA LEU A 60 4.05 2.17 10.32
C LEU A 60 4.93 3.42 10.48
N ARG A 61 4.35 4.58 10.82
CA ARG A 61 5.11 5.80 11.12
C ARG A 61 6.03 5.61 12.33
N GLU A 62 5.58 4.93 13.38
CA GLU A 62 6.43 4.59 14.55
C GLU A 62 7.62 3.70 14.15
N ILE A 63 7.37 2.67 13.36
CA ILE A 63 8.41 1.77 12.86
C ILE A 63 9.41 2.56 12.00
N LYS A 64 8.89 3.43 11.12
CA LYS A 64 9.70 4.31 10.27
C LYS A 64 10.59 5.23 11.08
N THR A 65 10.05 5.90 12.10
CA THR A 65 10.83 6.75 13.01
C THR A 65 11.92 5.98 13.74
N ARG A 66 11.64 4.73 14.17
CA ARG A 66 12.62 3.91 14.90
C ARG A 66 13.76 3.41 14.03
N LEU A 67 13.47 3.07 12.77
CA LEU A 67 14.43 2.40 11.87
C LEU A 67 15.09 3.35 10.86
N ASP A 68 14.49 4.51 10.60
CA ASP A 68 14.95 5.50 9.62
C ASP A 68 14.58 6.91 10.09
N GLU A 69 15.14 7.33 11.23
CA GLU A 69 14.86 8.64 11.84
C GLU A 69 15.18 9.80 10.90
N ASP A 70 16.28 9.68 10.15
CA ASP A 70 16.74 10.68 9.18
C ASP A 70 15.96 10.63 7.85
N ASN A 71 15.02 9.69 7.71
CA ASN A 71 14.18 9.49 6.55
C ASN A 71 15.00 9.33 5.25
N VAL A 72 16.08 8.54 5.31
CA VAL A 72 16.98 8.24 4.20
C VAL A 72 16.22 7.51 3.09
N PHE A 73 15.38 6.54 3.44
CA PHE A 73 14.60 5.75 2.49
C PHE A 73 13.24 6.41 2.24
N ARG A 74 13.22 7.45 1.41
CA ARG A 74 12.02 8.23 1.09
C ARG A 74 11.67 8.21 -0.40
N TRP A 75 10.38 8.30 -0.69
CA TRP A 75 9.83 8.54 -2.03
C TRP A 75 8.46 9.22 -1.90
N SER A 76 7.88 9.66 -3.02
CA SER A 76 6.71 10.55 -3.04
C SER A 76 5.44 9.99 -2.38
N GLN A 77 5.28 8.66 -2.31
CA GLN A 77 4.13 8.01 -1.67
C GLN A 77 4.54 6.98 -0.60
N GLY A 78 5.71 7.18 0.01
CA GLY A 78 6.20 6.34 1.10
C GLY A 78 5.73 6.82 2.47
N ILE A 79 5.65 5.88 3.42
CA ILE A 79 5.35 6.20 4.82
C ILE A 79 6.36 7.22 5.38
N ARG A 80 5.86 8.26 6.02
CA ARG A 80 6.64 9.31 6.65
C ARG A 80 6.93 8.98 8.12
N PRO A 81 8.05 9.45 8.69
CA PRO A 81 8.25 9.39 10.14
C PRO A 81 7.11 10.10 10.88
N ALA A 82 6.82 9.65 12.10
CA ALA A 82 5.89 10.35 12.97
C ALA A 82 6.35 11.80 13.23
N PRO A 83 5.42 12.79 13.26
CA PRO A 83 5.77 14.17 13.57
C PRO A 83 6.49 14.28 14.93
N LYS A 84 7.67 14.92 14.96
CA LYS A 84 8.40 15.16 16.21
C LYS A 84 7.54 16.06 17.11
N GLY A 85 7.06 15.52 18.23
CA GLY A 85 6.26 16.26 19.23
C GLY A 85 4.88 15.68 19.56
N ILE A 86 4.41 14.65 18.84
CA ILE A 86 3.16 13.96 19.18
C ILE A 86 3.54 12.64 19.87
N GLN A 87 3.45 12.62 21.20
CA GLN A 87 3.56 11.36 21.94
C GLN A 87 2.39 10.47 21.52
N PRO A 88 2.62 9.18 21.19
CA PRO A 88 1.52 8.27 20.92
C PRO A 88 0.67 8.19 22.19
N ALA A 89 -0.63 8.45 22.06
CA ALA A 89 -1.57 8.17 23.12
C ALA A 89 -1.40 6.69 23.50
N LYS A 90 -1.03 6.44 24.76
CA LYS A 90 -0.90 5.10 25.34
C LYS A 90 -2.12 4.27 24.93
N GLY A 91 -1.84 3.16 24.24
CA GLY A 91 -2.76 2.10 23.83
C GLY A 91 -4.22 2.37 24.11
N VAL A 92 -4.92 2.97 23.14
CA VAL A 92 -6.35 2.76 23.04
C VAL A 92 -6.51 1.59 22.09
N ALA A 93 -6.76 0.41 22.66
CA ALA A 93 -7.47 -0.62 21.94
C ALA A 93 -8.83 -0.03 21.56
N MET A 94 -8.89 0.62 20.40
CA MET A 94 -10.13 1.10 19.82
C MET A 94 -10.84 -0.12 19.24
N HIS A 95 -11.42 -0.94 20.11
CA HIS A 95 -12.65 -1.62 19.76
C HIS A 95 -13.70 -0.51 19.60
N HIS A 96 -13.84 0.02 18.38
CA HIS A 96 -15.05 0.73 18.01
C HIS A 96 -16.15 -0.32 17.88
N ASP A 97 -16.71 -0.73 19.01
CA ASP A 97 -18.07 -1.24 19.05
C ASP A 97 -18.97 -0.08 18.63
N GLY A 98 -19.45 -0.14 17.39
CA GLY A 98 -20.56 0.69 16.93
C GLY A 98 -20.21 1.97 16.18
N ASP A 99 -19.22 1.95 15.28
CA ASP A 99 -19.23 2.93 14.19
C ASP A 99 -19.83 2.31 12.94
N GLY A 100 -20.92 2.92 12.47
CA GLY A 100 -21.82 2.38 11.46
C GLY A 100 -21.17 2.24 10.10
N CYS A 101 -20.42 1.17 9.88
CA CYS A 101 -20.23 0.60 8.56
C CYS A 101 -21.54 -0.10 8.18
N VAL A 102 -22.49 0.71 7.73
CA VAL A 102 -23.79 0.28 7.20
C VAL A 102 -23.55 -0.82 6.17
N ASN A 103 -23.95 -2.06 6.49
CA ASN A 103 -24.23 -3.19 5.60
C ASN A 103 -23.72 -3.04 4.15
N VAL A 104 -22.39 -3.02 3.95
CA VAL A 104 -21.81 -3.17 2.62
C VAL A 104 -21.70 -4.66 2.38
N ALA A 105 -22.37 -5.16 1.34
CA ALA A 105 -22.24 -6.55 0.91
C ALA A 105 -20.75 -6.93 0.83
N GLY A 106 -20.33 -7.93 1.61
CA GLY A 106 -18.94 -8.40 1.64
C GLY A 106 -18.09 -7.93 2.82
N HIS A 107 -18.63 -7.23 3.83
CA HIS A 107 -17.86 -6.91 5.05
C HIS A 107 -17.35 -8.18 5.78
N ASP A 108 -18.21 -9.18 5.94
CA ASP A 108 -17.83 -10.46 6.55
C ASP A 108 -16.82 -11.22 5.68
N GLU A 109 -16.97 -11.16 4.36
CA GLU A 109 -16.04 -11.75 3.40
C GLU A 109 -14.67 -11.07 3.47
N PHE A 110 -14.63 -9.75 3.65
CA PHE A 110 -13.39 -8.98 3.86
C PHE A 110 -12.69 -9.37 5.17
N LEU A 111 -13.43 -9.47 6.27
CA LEU A 111 -12.86 -9.90 7.55
C LEU A 111 -12.32 -11.34 7.47
N LEU A 112 -13.00 -12.22 6.74
CA LEU A 112 -12.55 -13.58 6.49
C LEU A 112 -11.28 -13.61 5.63
N ALA A 113 -11.26 -12.87 4.53
CA ALA A 113 -10.11 -12.77 3.63
C ALA A 113 -8.88 -12.21 4.34
N SER A 114 -9.06 -11.16 5.14
CA SER A 114 -7.99 -10.56 5.96
C SER A 114 -7.40 -11.57 6.96
N LYS A 115 -8.25 -12.31 7.69
CA LYS A 115 -7.81 -13.38 8.60
C LYS A 115 -7.07 -14.50 7.88
N LEU A 116 -7.49 -14.85 6.67
CA LEU A 116 -6.84 -15.89 5.87
C LEU A 116 -5.46 -15.43 5.39
N VAL A 117 -5.33 -14.19 4.92
CA VAL A 117 -4.05 -13.59 4.53
C VAL A 117 -3.08 -13.56 5.71
N ASP A 118 -3.52 -13.12 6.88
CA ASP A 118 -2.70 -13.12 8.10
C ASP A 118 -2.24 -14.53 8.50
N MET A 119 -3.12 -15.53 8.39
CA MET A 119 -2.76 -16.92 8.66
C MET A 119 -1.70 -17.43 7.68
N ILE A 120 -1.86 -17.14 6.38
CA ILE A 120 -0.91 -17.57 5.34
C ILE A 120 0.44 -16.89 5.57
N ALA A 121 0.44 -15.58 5.82
CA ALA A 121 1.66 -14.82 6.10
C ALA A 121 2.41 -15.40 7.31
N ARG A 122 1.73 -15.69 8.42
CA ARG A 122 2.36 -16.31 9.61
C ARG A 122 3.01 -17.65 9.28
N LYS A 123 2.30 -18.55 8.57
CA LYS A 123 2.85 -19.85 8.17
C LYS A 123 4.06 -19.72 7.23
N GLN A 124 4.02 -18.73 6.32
CA GLN A 124 5.15 -18.45 5.44
C GLN A 124 6.39 -18.01 6.21
N TRP A 125 6.24 -17.15 7.22
CA TRP A 125 7.38 -16.69 8.04
C TRP A 125 7.98 -17.79 8.91
N GLU A 126 7.16 -18.70 9.46
CA GLU A 126 7.64 -19.85 10.25
C GLU A 126 8.48 -20.84 9.43
N THR A 127 8.22 -20.92 8.13
CA THR A 127 8.90 -21.84 7.20
C THR A 127 9.93 -21.14 6.30
N PHE A 128 10.11 -19.82 6.46
CA PHE A 128 11.01 -19.05 5.64
C PHE A 128 12.47 -19.32 6.02
N SER A 129 13.25 -19.78 5.05
CA SER A 129 14.71 -19.80 5.12
C SER A 129 15.24 -18.81 4.09
N ALA A 130 16.04 -17.85 4.56
CA ALA A 130 16.68 -16.91 3.65
C ALA A 130 17.62 -17.68 2.71
N PRO A 131 17.57 -17.43 1.39
CA PRO A 131 18.53 -18.03 0.49
C PRO A 131 19.96 -17.59 0.85
N PRO A 132 20.98 -18.44 0.60
CA PRO A 132 22.36 -18.12 0.92
C PRO A 132 22.78 -16.80 0.27
N VAL A 133 23.69 -16.06 0.92
CA VAL A 133 24.10 -14.69 0.55
C VAL A 133 24.51 -14.53 -0.92
N SER A 134 25.02 -15.60 -1.55
CA SER A 134 25.38 -15.61 -2.97
C SER A 134 24.20 -15.71 -3.95
N ALA A 135 23.00 -16.04 -3.47
CA ALA A 135 21.77 -16.13 -4.25
C ALA A 135 20.89 -14.88 -4.12
N LEU A 136 21.28 -13.91 -3.27
CA LEU A 136 20.60 -12.62 -3.15
C LEU A 136 21.03 -11.66 -4.27
N VAL A 137 20.90 -12.10 -5.53
CA VAL A 137 20.97 -11.23 -6.69
C VAL A 137 19.57 -10.68 -6.90
N GLY A 138 19.30 -9.50 -6.34
CA GLY A 138 18.14 -8.67 -6.68
C GLY A 138 16.80 -9.28 -6.30
N GLY A 139 16.07 -8.64 -5.39
CA GLY A 139 14.64 -8.85 -5.28
C GLY A 139 13.98 -8.72 -6.67
N VAL A 140 12.94 -9.53 -6.87
CA VAL A 140 12.24 -9.82 -8.13
C VAL A 140 12.85 -11.00 -8.90
N LEU A 141 12.21 -12.16 -8.69
CA LEU A 141 12.26 -13.29 -9.61
C LEU A 141 11.94 -12.78 -11.03
N GLY A 142 12.96 -12.67 -11.89
CA GLY A 142 12.80 -12.51 -13.33
C GLY A 142 12.79 -11.09 -13.89
N VAL A 143 13.96 -10.42 -13.90
CA VAL A 143 14.30 -9.48 -15.00
C VAL A 143 15.79 -9.65 -15.36
N THR A 144 16.10 -10.65 -16.18
CA THR A 144 17.40 -10.69 -16.88
C THR A 144 17.23 -9.94 -18.20
N GLY A 145 17.64 -8.67 -18.25
CA GLY A 145 17.57 -7.92 -19.49
C GLY A 145 17.83 -6.43 -19.38
N PHE A 146 19.00 -6.02 -18.87
CA PHE A 146 19.55 -4.70 -19.18
C PHE A 146 21.01 -4.89 -19.60
N SER A 147 21.25 -4.89 -20.92
CA SER A 147 22.56 -4.59 -21.48
C SER A 147 22.69 -3.08 -21.61
N PHE A 148 23.87 -2.57 -21.26
CA PHE A 148 24.29 -1.19 -21.37
C PHE A 148 24.32 -0.68 -22.81
#